data_AF-A0A5C7YV63-F1
#
_entry.id   AF-A0A5C7YV63-F1
#
_cell.length_a   1.000
_cell.length_b   1.000
_cell.length_c   1.000
_cell.angle_alpha   90.00
_cell.angle_beta   90.00
_cell.angle_gamma   90.00
#
_symmetry.space_group_name_H-M   'P 1'
#
loop_
_entity.id
_entity.type
_entity.pdbx_description
1 polymer ?
#
loop_
_entity_poly.entity_id
_entity_poly.type
_entity_poly.pdbx_seq_one_letter_code
_entity_poly.pdbx_strand_id
1 'polypeptide(L)'
;MADLLNQESEKDRLAILIASFLLIVFSIYFIIKDNTIQTNELTEIEISLNSQPQYFEYKAKTPAHIILQSKEYKKPFWISNFEYKTINLDSFQLNINKNDILKVKINKEDLSNLNNESLINNLIYIYGISKNNIEYINLTKTKGLKDEDSKIAYFSLILGFLMIPYIFLKKNVELRFEFMILTYIFLSVIAYSFLKTQNIF
;
A
#
# COMPACT_ATOMS: atom_id res chain seq x y z
N MET A 1 -38.68 -22.52 -19.92
CA MET A 1 -38.67 -21.27 -19.11
C MET A 1 -38.00 -21.50 -17.75
N ALA A 2 -38.33 -22.58 -17.02
CA ALA A 2 -37.66 -22.94 -15.77
C ALA A 2 -36.15 -23.25 -15.92
N ASP A 3 -35.73 -23.95 -16.99
CA ASP A 3 -34.30 -24.27 -17.22
C ASP A 3 -33.45 -23.03 -17.55
N LEU A 4 -34.00 -22.06 -18.28
CA LEU A 4 -33.32 -20.80 -18.58
C LEU A 4 -33.10 -19.96 -17.32
N LEU A 5 -34.10 -19.87 -16.45
CA LEU A 5 -34.00 -19.19 -15.15
C LEU A 5 -33.01 -19.90 -14.19
N ASN A 6 -32.85 -21.21 -14.32
CA ASN A 6 -31.91 -21.98 -13.50
C ASN A 6 -30.46 -21.78 -13.96
N GLN A 7 -30.20 -21.79 -15.28
CA GLN A 7 -28.87 -21.51 -15.86
C GLN A 7 -28.39 -20.08 -15.61
N GLU A 8 -29.29 -19.08 -15.66
CA GLU A 8 -28.95 -17.69 -15.35
C GLU A 8 -28.58 -17.52 -13.86
N SER A 9 -29.32 -18.20 -12.97
CA SER A 9 -29.01 -18.24 -11.53
C SER A 9 -27.67 -18.92 -11.21
N GLU A 10 -27.26 -19.95 -11.97
CA GLU A 10 -25.97 -20.62 -11.78
C GLU A 10 -24.79 -19.75 -12.21
N LYS A 11 -24.90 -19.05 -13.35
CA LYS A 11 -23.88 -18.12 -13.84
C LYS A 11 -23.66 -16.96 -12.87
N ASP A 12 -24.73 -16.39 -12.34
CA ASP A 12 -24.65 -15.32 -11.33
C ASP A 12 -23.92 -15.77 -10.07
N ARG A 13 -24.17 -17.00 -9.59
CA ARG A 13 -23.49 -17.54 -8.41
C ARG A 13 -22.01 -17.76 -8.66
N LEU A 14 -21.66 -18.32 -9.80
CA LEU A 14 -20.26 -18.53 -10.18
C LEU A 14 -19.53 -17.18 -10.27
N ALA A 15 -20.19 -16.16 -10.85
CA ALA A 15 -19.65 -14.81 -10.91
C ALA A 15 -19.43 -14.21 -9.50
N ILE A 16 -20.41 -14.32 -8.59
CA ILE A 16 -20.28 -13.82 -7.21
C ILE A 16 -19.18 -14.59 -6.46
N LEU A 17 -19.06 -15.90 -6.67
CA LEU A 17 -18.03 -16.73 -6.03
C LEU A 17 -16.63 -16.33 -6.49
N ILE A 18 -16.45 -16.15 -7.80
CA ILE A 18 -15.19 -15.67 -8.38
C ILE A 18 -14.86 -14.27 -7.87
N ALA A 19 -15.85 -13.36 -7.84
CA ALA A 19 -15.65 -12.00 -7.34
C ALA A 19 -15.26 -12.00 -5.85
N SER A 20 -15.93 -12.80 -5.02
CA SER A 20 -15.63 -12.94 -3.59
C SER A 20 -14.23 -13.48 -3.37
N PHE A 21 -13.84 -14.51 -4.14
CA PHE A 21 -12.51 -15.11 -4.06
C PHE A 21 -11.41 -14.12 -4.48
N LEU A 22 -11.58 -13.42 -5.60
CA LEU A 22 -10.65 -12.38 -6.04
C LEU A 22 -10.53 -11.27 -4.98
N LEU A 23 -11.65 -10.84 -4.41
CA LEU A 23 -11.70 -9.80 -3.40
C LEU A 23 -10.94 -10.22 -2.13
N ILE A 24 -11.11 -11.47 -1.67
CA ILE A 24 -10.34 -12.03 -0.55
C ILE A 24 -8.84 -12.07 -0.89
N VAL A 25 -8.46 -12.63 -2.05
CA VAL A 25 -7.06 -12.76 -2.46
C VAL A 25 -6.36 -11.40 -2.56
N PHE A 26 -7.00 -10.42 -3.22
CA PHE A 26 -6.46 -9.06 -3.30
C PHE A 26 -6.36 -8.41 -1.93
N SER A 27 -7.37 -8.56 -1.07
CA SER A 27 -7.36 -8.00 0.28
C SER A 27 -6.21 -8.57 1.10
N ILE A 28 -6.03 -9.90 1.09
CA ILE A 28 -4.90 -10.57 1.76
C ILE A 28 -3.57 -10.04 1.22
N TYR A 29 -3.42 -9.94 -0.10
CA TYR A 29 -2.21 -9.39 -0.71
C TYR A 29 -1.89 -7.97 -0.22
N PHE A 30 -2.89 -7.08 -0.18
CA PHE A 30 -2.71 -5.72 0.30
C PHE A 30 -2.36 -5.64 1.78
N ILE A 31 -2.92 -6.53 2.61
CA ILE A 31 -2.61 -6.56 4.05
C ILE A 31 -1.21 -7.15 4.30
N ILE A 32 -0.84 -8.25 3.63
CA ILE A 32 0.49 -8.88 3.78
C ILE A 32 1.61 -7.95 3.34
N LYS A 33 1.34 -7.10 2.33
CA LYS A 33 2.33 -6.15 1.83
C LYS A 33 2.78 -5.11 2.88
N ASP A 34 2.16 -5.07 4.06
CA ASP A 34 2.53 -4.29 5.24
C ASP A 34 3.33 -3.02 4.90
N ASN A 35 2.62 -1.98 4.47
CA ASN A 35 3.26 -0.72 4.09
C ASN A 35 3.68 0.12 5.30
N THR A 36 3.57 -0.41 6.52
CA THR A 36 3.74 0.36 7.76
C THR A 36 5.19 0.84 7.90
N ILE A 37 5.38 2.15 7.91
CA ILE A 37 6.71 2.75 8.09
C ILE A 37 7.10 2.59 9.57
N GLN A 38 8.06 1.73 9.89
CA GLN A 38 8.58 1.68 11.25
C GLN A 38 9.62 2.80 11.44
N THR A 39 9.33 3.74 12.34
CA THR A 39 10.17 4.94 12.54
C THR A 39 11.54 4.63 13.13
N ASN A 40 11.67 3.51 13.83
CA ASN A 40 12.93 2.94 14.33
C ASN A 40 13.85 2.42 13.21
N GLU A 41 13.33 2.10 12.04
CA GLU A 41 14.09 1.65 10.86
C GLU A 41 14.58 2.81 10.00
N LEU A 42 14.09 4.02 10.27
CA LEU A 42 14.50 5.23 9.56
C LEU A 42 15.71 5.90 10.20
N THR A 43 16.49 6.56 9.38
CA THR A 43 17.62 7.40 9.78
C THR A 43 17.59 8.70 9.00
N GLU A 44 18.07 9.78 9.61
CA GLU A 44 18.10 11.11 9.02
C GLU A 44 19.52 11.41 8.52
N ILE A 45 19.62 11.86 7.27
CA ILE A 45 20.87 12.32 6.68
C ILE A 45 20.68 13.70 6.05
N GLU A 46 21.76 14.45 5.97
CA GLU A 46 21.79 15.72 5.23
C GLU A 46 22.28 15.49 3.81
N ILE A 47 21.59 16.11 2.85
CA ILE A 47 21.95 16.09 1.43
C ILE A 47 21.97 17.53 0.89
N SER A 48 22.96 17.85 0.06
CA SER A 48 22.98 19.11 -0.69
C SER A 48 22.53 18.84 -2.11
N LEU A 49 21.54 19.59 -2.60
CA LEU A 49 21.02 19.37 -3.96
C LEU A 49 22.03 19.80 -5.04
N ASN A 50 22.34 18.89 -5.95
CA ASN A 50 23.19 19.16 -7.12
C ASN A 50 22.42 19.79 -8.28
N SER A 51 21.13 19.47 -8.42
CA SER A 51 20.24 20.00 -9.45
C SER A 51 18.93 20.47 -8.85
N GLN A 52 18.12 21.15 -9.68
CA GLN A 52 16.72 21.37 -9.33
C GLN A 52 15.99 20.02 -9.18
N PRO A 53 15.03 19.90 -8.25
CA PRO A 53 14.17 18.72 -8.16
C PRO A 53 13.47 18.43 -9.49
N GLN A 54 13.40 17.16 -9.87
CA GLN A 54 12.69 16.74 -11.08
C GLN A 54 11.31 16.22 -10.69
N TYR A 55 10.26 16.78 -11.30
CA TYR A 55 8.88 16.42 -11.04
C TYR A 55 8.34 15.60 -12.21
N PHE A 56 7.79 14.45 -11.90
CA PHE A 56 7.13 13.59 -12.86
C PHE A 56 5.67 13.44 -12.46
N GLU A 57 4.80 13.94 -13.32
CA GLU A 57 3.36 13.80 -13.17
C GLU A 57 2.90 12.40 -13.57
N TYR A 58 1.69 12.04 -13.12
CA TYR A 58 1.10 10.76 -13.40
C TYR A 58 0.98 10.54 -14.92
N LYS A 59 1.60 9.47 -15.42
CA LYS A 59 1.44 9.01 -16.80
C LYS A 59 0.99 7.57 -16.79
N ALA A 60 -0.32 7.33 -16.96
CA ALA A 60 -1.00 6.04 -17.17
C ALA A 60 -0.58 4.84 -16.29
N LYS A 61 0.67 4.40 -16.37
CA LYS A 61 1.27 3.28 -15.62
C LYS A 61 2.28 3.70 -14.54
N THR A 62 2.80 4.93 -14.58
CA THR A 62 3.80 5.41 -13.61
C THR A 62 3.17 6.39 -12.63
N PRO A 63 3.26 6.11 -11.31
CA PRO A 63 2.81 7.05 -10.29
C PRO A 63 3.64 8.33 -10.33
N ALA A 64 3.03 9.43 -9.90
CA ALA A 64 3.73 10.70 -9.78
C ALA A 64 4.87 10.57 -8.75
N HIS A 65 6.01 11.18 -9.06
CA HIS A 65 7.20 11.08 -8.24
C HIS A 65 8.10 12.31 -8.39
N ILE A 66 8.98 12.50 -7.42
CA ILE A 66 10.00 13.55 -7.42
C ILE A 66 11.36 12.90 -7.25
N ILE A 67 12.33 13.33 -8.05
CA ILE A 67 13.71 12.88 -7.96
C ILE A 67 14.59 14.03 -7.48
N LEU A 68 15.38 13.76 -6.44
CA LEU A 68 16.40 14.66 -5.89
C LEU A 68 17.78 14.07 -6.13
N GLN A 69 18.67 14.88 -6.74
CA GLN A 69 20.07 14.52 -6.96
C GLN A 69 20.93 15.24 -5.92
N SER A 70 21.70 14.50 -5.13
CA SER A 70 22.62 15.09 -4.16
C SER A 70 24.02 15.30 -4.73
N LYS A 71 24.85 16.06 -4.01
CA LYS A 71 26.28 16.23 -4.34
C LYS A 71 27.14 15.15 -3.70
N GLU A 72 26.72 14.67 -2.54
CA GLU A 72 27.46 13.77 -1.67
C GLU A 72 27.31 12.30 -2.07
N TYR A 73 26.21 11.96 -2.74
CA TYR A 73 25.82 10.58 -3.00
C TYR A 73 25.56 10.35 -4.49
N LYS A 74 25.94 9.16 -4.99
CA LYS A 74 25.74 8.80 -6.40
C LYS A 74 24.30 8.45 -6.71
N LYS A 75 23.59 7.84 -5.77
CA LYS A 75 22.21 7.42 -6.00
C LYS A 75 21.23 8.61 -5.93
N PRO A 76 20.28 8.70 -6.87
CA PRO A 76 19.14 9.59 -6.74
C PRO A 76 18.27 9.21 -5.56
N PHE A 77 17.72 10.23 -4.91
CA PHE A 77 16.71 10.09 -3.90
C PHE A 77 15.31 10.27 -4.49
N TRP A 78 14.40 9.38 -4.14
CA TRP A 78 13.13 9.20 -4.80
C TRP A 78 11.97 9.36 -3.81
N ILE A 79 11.02 10.21 -4.17
CA ILE A 79 9.76 10.42 -3.44
C ILE A 79 8.61 9.94 -4.31
N SER A 80 7.75 9.05 -3.80
CA SER A 80 6.61 8.52 -4.57
C SER A 80 5.43 8.14 -3.69
N ASN A 81 4.35 7.67 -4.31
CA ASN A 81 3.21 7.05 -3.64
C ASN A 81 2.63 7.92 -2.51
N PHE A 82 2.60 7.41 -1.29
CA PHE A 82 1.98 8.08 -0.14
C PHE A 82 2.77 9.31 0.26
N GLU A 83 4.10 9.21 0.25
CA GLU A 83 5.01 10.30 0.59
C GLU A 83 4.78 11.48 -0.37
N TYR A 84 4.66 11.21 -1.68
CA TYR A 84 4.29 12.23 -2.68
C TYR A 84 2.91 12.85 -2.41
N LYS A 85 1.90 12.04 -2.08
CA LYS A 85 0.53 12.52 -1.78
C LYS A 85 0.49 13.45 -0.55
N THR A 86 1.44 13.36 0.36
CA THR A 86 1.50 14.24 1.54
C THR A 86 2.18 15.58 1.30
N ILE A 87 2.89 15.74 0.18
CA ILE A 87 3.62 16.97 -0.14
C ILE A 87 2.66 18.05 -0.63
N ASN A 88 2.78 19.25 -0.07
CA ASN A 88 2.26 20.45 -0.71
C ASN A 88 3.21 20.84 -1.86
N LEU A 89 2.85 20.46 -3.09
CA LEU A 89 3.72 20.61 -4.26
C LEU A 89 4.08 22.06 -4.55
N ASP A 90 3.12 22.99 -4.42
CA ASP A 90 3.36 24.42 -4.67
C ASP A 90 4.42 24.97 -3.70
N SER A 91 4.27 24.66 -2.41
CA SER A 91 5.24 25.05 -1.40
C SER A 91 6.60 24.39 -1.63
N PHE A 92 6.61 23.10 -2.00
CA PHE A 92 7.84 22.37 -2.24
C PHE A 92 8.60 22.92 -3.45
N GLN A 93 7.92 23.19 -4.56
CA GLN A 93 8.51 23.77 -5.78
C GLN A 93 9.06 25.17 -5.56
N LEU A 94 8.39 26.01 -4.77
CA LEU A 94 8.84 27.37 -4.50
C LEU A 94 10.05 27.43 -3.57
N ASN A 95 10.13 26.49 -2.61
CA ASN A 95 11.09 26.58 -1.50
C ASN A 95 12.30 25.66 -1.62
N ILE A 96 12.26 24.64 -2.48
CA ILE A 96 13.35 23.69 -2.67
C ILE A 96 14.03 23.92 -4.02
N ASN A 97 15.29 24.31 -3.98
CA ASN A 97 16.09 24.71 -5.12
C ASN A 97 17.44 23.99 -5.16
N LYS A 98 18.10 24.06 -6.33
CA LYS A 98 19.50 23.66 -6.47
C LYS A 98 20.37 24.32 -5.39
N ASN A 99 21.34 23.57 -4.86
CA ASN A 99 22.26 23.95 -3.78
C ASN A 99 21.64 24.05 -2.37
N ASP A 100 20.34 23.83 -2.20
CA ASP A 100 19.77 23.74 -0.87
C ASP A 100 20.27 22.51 -0.12
N ILE A 101 20.34 22.64 1.21
CA ILE A 101 20.62 21.54 2.13
C ILE A 101 19.29 21.05 2.69
N LEU A 102 19.02 19.76 2.56
CA LEU A 102 17.82 19.10 3.04
C LEU A 102 18.18 18.01 4.05
N LYS A 103 17.34 17.86 5.07
CA LYS A 103 17.34 16.69 5.94
C LYS A 103 16.35 15.68 5.40
N VAL A 104 16.83 14.51 5.02
CA VAL A 104 16.00 13.43 4.47
C VAL A 104 16.03 12.21 5.36
N LYS A 105 14.87 11.58 5.54
CA LYS A 105 14.71 10.33 6.28
C LYS A 105 14.63 9.17 5.30
N ILE A 106 15.56 8.23 5.42
CA ILE A 106 15.70 7.03 4.57
C ILE A 106 15.74 5.78 5.44
N ASN A 107 15.66 4.59 4.84
CA ASN A 107 15.86 3.34 5.57
C ASN A 107 17.33 3.23 6.03
N LYS A 108 17.57 2.77 7.26
CA LYS A 108 18.91 2.49 7.79
C LYS A 108 19.71 1.55 6.93
N GLU A 109 19.07 0.56 6.31
CA GLU A 109 19.73 -0.41 5.43
C GLU A 109 20.34 0.25 4.19
N ASP A 110 19.73 1.34 3.72
CA ASP A 110 20.17 2.09 2.54
C ASP A 110 21.44 2.91 2.78
N LEU A 111 21.79 3.22 4.04
CA LEU A 111 23.00 3.99 4.38
C LEU A 111 24.28 3.41 3.80
N SER A 112 24.40 2.08 3.86
CA SER A 112 25.57 1.36 3.36
C SER A 112 25.68 1.39 1.83
N ASN A 113 24.59 1.74 1.14
CA ASN A 113 24.44 1.61 -0.30
C ASN A 113 24.20 2.94 -1.04
N LEU A 114 24.33 4.09 -0.35
CA LEU A 114 24.14 5.42 -0.95
C LEU A 114 25.05 5.70 -2.16
N ASN A 115 26.23 5.06 -2.19
CA ASN A 115 27.24 5.23 -3.24
C ASN A 115 27.44 3.99 -4.12
N ASN A 116 26.74 2.89 -3.84
CA ASN A 116 26.90 1.62 -4.56
C ASN A 116 25.87 1.51 -5.68
N GLU A 117 26.25 1.82 -6.90
CA GLU A 117 25.38 1.63 -8.06
C GLU A 117 25.11 0.12 -8.27
N SER A 118 23.83 -0.25 -8.28
CA SER A 118 23.38 -1.62 -8.52
C SER A 118 22.47 -1.64 -9.74
N LEU A 119 22.59 -2.68 -10.57
CA LEU A 119 21.75 -2.87 -11.76
C LEU A 119 20.26 -3.07 -11.39
N ILE A 120 19.96 -3.49 -10.16
CA ILE A 120 18.60 -3.85 -9.73
C ILE A 120 17.94 -2.74 -8.92
N ASN A 121 18.69 -2.06 -8.03
CA ASN A 121 18.16 -0.97 -7.22
C ASN A 121 19.14 0.20 -7.14
N ASN A 122 18.92 1.18 -8.01
CA ASN A 122 19.78 2.35 -8.13
C ASN A 122 19.17 3.63 -7.54
N LEU A 123 18.16 3.52 -6.68
CA LEU A 123 17.49 4.66 -6.07
C LEU A 123 17.34 4.45 -4.57
N ILE A 124 17.23 5.57 -3.84
CA ILE A 124 17.00 5.58 -2.39
C ILE A 124 15.62 6.17 -2.14
N TYR A 125 14.75 5.45 -1.46
CA TYR A 125 13.42 5.96 -1.12
C TYR A 125 13.49 6.93 0.05
N ILE A 126 12.81 8.07 -0.09
CA ILE A 126 12.67 9.05 0.99
C ILE A 126 11.31 8.90 1.65
N TYR A 127 11.33 8.80 2.98
CA TYR A 127 10.15 8.72 3.83
C TYR A 127 9.82 10.04 4.54
N GLY A 128 10.79 10.96 4.65
CA GLY A 128 10.62 12.25 5.30
C GLY A 128 11.58 13.30 4.74
N ILE A 129 11.15 14.56 4.64
CA ILE A 129 11.99 15.67 4.18
C ILE A 129 11.71 16.90 5.03
N SER A 130 12.77 17.57 5.45
CA SER A 130 12.69 18.88 6.06
C SER A 130 13.81 19.82 5.61
N LYS A 131 13.52 21.12 5.61
CA LYS A 131 14.48 22.22 5.37
C LYS A 131 14.15 23.35 6.33
N ASN A 132 15.15 23.91 7.02
CA ASN A 132 14.97 25.06 7.93
C ASN A 132 13.81 24.87 8.93
N ASN A 133 13.69 23.69 9.53
CA ASN A 133 12.60 23.28 10.44
C ASN A 133 11.19 23.19 9.82
N ILE A 134 11.06 23.35 8.50
CA ILE A 134 9.81 23.10 7.77
C ILE A 134 9.84 21.64 7.28
N GLU A 135 8.87 20.85 7.74
CA GLU A 135 8.68 19.47 7.31
C GLU A 135 7.77 19.43 6.07
N TYR A 136 8.29 18.94 4.94
CA TYR A 136 7.56 18.85 3.67
C TYR A 136 6.87 17.50 3.49
N ILE A 137 7.46 16.43 4.02
CA ILE A 137 6.85 15.09 4.07
C ILE A 137 6.64 14.76 5.54
N ASN A 138 5.38 14.78 5.97
CA ASN A 138 5.01 14.46 7.33
C ASN A 138 4.79 12.95 7.48
N LEU A 139 5.66 12.30 8.26
CA LEU A 139 5.60 10.86 8.49
C LEU A 139 4.29 10.42 9.13
N THR A 140 3.72 11.21 10.03
CA THR A 140 2.44 10.88 10.70
C THR A 140 1.29 10.86 9.70
N LYS A 141 1.21 11.84 8.80
CA LYS A 141 0.21 11.84 7.71
C LYS A 141 0.42 10.67 6.77
N THR A 142 1.67 10.37 6.43
CA THR A 142 2.02 9.26 5.54
C THR A 142 1.61 7.91 6.14
N LYS A 143 1.86 7.71 7.45
CA LYS A 143 1.36 6.56 8.20
C LYS A 143 -0.16 6.49 8.18
N GLY A 144 -0.85 7.59 8.46
CA GLY A 144 -2.31 7.64 8.44
C GLY A 144 -2.92 7.19 7.10
N LEU A 145 -2.36 7.64 5.97
CA LEU A 145 -2.82 7.20 4.64
C LEU A 145 -2.57 5.71 4.40
N LYS A 146 -1.42 5.19 4.86
CA LYS A 146 -1.08 3.76 4.75
C LYS A 146 -1.99 2.90 5.63
N ASP A 147 -2.32 3.36 6.83
CA ASP A 147 -3.23 2.69 7.75
C ASP A 147 -4.67 2.67 7.23
N GLU A 148 -5.11 3.74 6.56
CA GLU A 148 -6.42 3.81 5.92
C GLU A 148 -6.55 2.80 4.78
N ASP A 149 -5.55 2.69 3.90
CA ASP A 149 -5.52 1.66 2.86
C ASP A 149 -5.58 0.25 3.46
N SER A 150 -4.86 0.00 4.56
CA SER A 150 -4.93 -1.26 5.30
C SER A 150 -6.33 -1.52 5.85
N LYS A 151 -7.01 -0.52 6.43
CA LYS A 151 -8.40 -0.65 6.91
C LYS A 151 -9.37 -0.98 5.79
N ILE A 152 -9.22 -0.37 4.62
CA ILE A 152 -10.02 -0.68 3.43
C ILE A 152 -9.80 -2.12 2.99
N ALA A 153 -8.56 -2.62 3.04
CA ALA A 153 -8.24 -4.00 2.74
C ALA A 153 -8.88 -4.97 3.77
N TYR A 154 -8.85 -4.65 5.07
CA TYR A 154 -9.55 -5.44 6.09
C TYR A 154 -11.07 -5.44 5.90
N PHE A 155 -11.66 -4.28 5.60
CA PHE A 155 -13.09 -4.18 5.32
C PHE A 155 -13.49 -5.03 4.10
N SER A 156 -12.69 -4.95 3.04
CA SER A 156 -12.87 -5.74 1.82
C SER A 156 -12.78 -7.24 2.15
N LEU A 157 -11.77 -7.67 2.93
CA LEU A 157 -11.63 -9.06 3.35
C LEU A 157 -12.90 -9.58 4.05
N ILE A 158 -13.45 -8.82 5.00
CA ILE A 158 -14.69 -9.18 5.71
C ILE A 158 -15.87 -9.28 4.73
N LEU A 159 -16.01 -8.32 3.82
CA LEU A 159 -17.06 -8.32 2.81
C LEU A 159 -16.98 -9.56 1.91
N GLY A 160 -15.77 -9.91 1.44
CA GLY A 160 -15.55 -11.11 0.65
C GLY A 160 -15.96 -12.40 1.38
N PHE A 161 -15.66 -12.50 2.67
CA PHE A 161 -16.09 -13.63 3.49
C PHE A 161 -17.61 -13.67 3.72
N LEU A 162 -18.29 -12.52 3.84
CA LEU A 162 -19.75 -12.46 3.99
C LEU A 162 -20.50 -12.79 2.70
N MET A 163 -19.91 -12.52 1.53
CA MET A 163 -20.55 -12.84 0.25
C MET A 163 -20.60 -14.36 -0.04
N ILE A 164 -19.64 -15.14 0.47
CA ILE A 164 -19.62 -16.61 0.30
C ILE A 164 -20.91 -17.28 0.85
N PRO A 165 -21.32 -17.11 2.12
CA PRO A 165 -22.55 -17.70 2.65
C PRO A 165 -23.82 -17.17 1.95
N TYR A 166 -23.81 -15.91 1.50
CA TYR A 166 -24.96 -15.31 0.78
C TYR A 166 -25.31 -16.08 -0.51
N ILE A 167 -24.31 -16.62 -1.21
CA ILE A 167 -24.52 -17.46 -2.41
C ILE A 167 -25.37 -18.70 -2.10
N PHE A 168 -25.20 -19.27 -0.90
CA PHE A 168 -25.90 -20.48 -0.47
C PHE A 168 -27.31 -20.20 0.07
N LEU A 169 -27.56 -19.00 0.60
CA LEU A 169 -28.87 -18.61 1.13
C LEU A 169 -29.89 -18.24 0.05
N LYS A 170 -29.45 -17.79 -1.14
CA LYS A 170 -30.34 -17.26 -2.20
C LYS A 170 -31.24 -18.29 -2.90
N LYS A 171 -31.05 -19.59 -2.64
CA LYS A 171 -31.99 -20.66 -3.03
C LYS A 171 -31.84 -21.76 -1.98
N ASN A 172 -32.90 -22.53 -1.71
CA ASN A 172 -32.86 -23.74 -0.87
C ASN A 172 -31.95 -24.80 -1.52
N VAL A 173 -30.66 -24.51 -1.63
CA VAL A 173 -29.65 -25.48 -2.03
C VAL A 173 -29.55 -26.40 -0.84
N GLU A 174 -29.91 -27.67 -1.02
CA GLU A 174 -29.71 -28.74 -0.02
C GLU A 174 -28.22 -29.04 0.22
N LEU A 175 -27.34 -28.03 0.12
CA LEU A 175 -26.02 -28.09 0.70
C LEU A 175 -26.24 -28.10 2.20
N ARG A 176 -25.96 -29.26 2.79
CA ARG A 176 -26.13 -29.53 4.21
C ARG A 176 -25.58 -28.34 5.00
N PHE A 177 -26.39 -27.79 5.88
CA PHE A 177 -26.05 -26.70 6.81
C PHE A 177 -24.65 -26.85 7.43
N GLU A 178 -24.22 -28.10 7.62
CA GLU A 178 -22.86 -28.57 7.92
C GLU A 178 -21.76 -27.91 7.09
N PHE A 179 -21.86 -27.87 5.75
CA PHE A 179 -20.84 -27.28 4.88
C PHE A 179 -20.78 -25.76 5.00
N MET A 180 -21.92 -25.09 5.22
CA MET A 180 -21.96 -23.65 5.46
C MET A 180 -21.29 -23.31 6.79
N ILE A 181 -21.59 -24.05 7.85
CA ILE A 181 -20.93 -23.92 9.16
C ILE A 181 -19.44 -24.21 9.03
N LEU A 182 -19.05 -25.30 8.35
CA LEU A 182 -17.66 -25.68 8.20
C LEU A 182 -16.87 -24.60 7.47
N THR A 183 -17.45 -24.04 6.41
CA THR A 183 -16.88 -22.91 5.67
C THR A 183 -16.75 -21.69 6.57
N TYR A 184 -17.80 -21.34 7.33
CA TYR A 184 -17.75 -20.21 8.27
C TYR A 184 -16.67 -20.40 9.35
N ILE A 185 -16.59 -21.57 9.97
CA ILE A 185 -15.56 -21.90 10.97
C ILE A 185 -14.17 -21.80 10.34
N PHE A 186 -13.97 -22.38 9.15
CA PHE A 186 -12.69 -22.34 8.47
C PHE A 186 -12.25 -20.92 8.14
N LEU A 187 -13.16 -20.09 7.60
CA LEU A 187 -12.88 -18.68 7.30
C LEU A 187 -12.65 -17.86 8.59
N SER A 188 -13.39 -18.15 9.66
CA SER A 188 -13.22 -17.51 10.97
C SER A 188 -11.87 -17.83 11.60
N VAL A 189 -11.41 -19.09 11.49
CA VAL A 189 -10.08 -19.51 11.95
C VAL A 189 -8.98 -18.83 11.14
N ILE A 190 -9.12 -18.77 9.80
CA ILE A 190 -8.17 -18.03 8.95
C ILE A 190 -8.12 -16.56 9.34
N ALA A 191 -9.27 -15.91 9.49
CA ALA A 191 -9.35 -14.51 9.90
C ALA A 191 -8.74 -14.29 11.29
N TYR A 192 -9.04 -15.15 12.27
CA TYR A 192 -8.48 -15.08 13.62
C TYR A 192 -6.97 -15.29 13.64
N SER A 193 -6.47 -16.35 12.99
CA SER A 193 -5.03 -16.61 12.86
C SER A 193 -4.30 -15.45 12.21
N PHE A 194 -4.92 -14.82 11.22
CA PHE A 194 -4.37 -13.66 10.54
C PHE A 194 -4.35 -12.41 11.44
N LEU A 195 -5.45 -12.08 12.11
CA LEU A 195 -5.53 -10.96 13.06
C LEU A 195 -4.54 -11.11 14.22
N LYS A 196 -4.38 -12.34 14.73
CA LYS A 196 -3.40 -12.66 15.77
C LYS A 196 -1.95 -12.47 15.31
N THR A 197 -1.64 -12.84 14.07
CA THR A 197 -0.29 -12.68 13.50
C THR A 197 0.08 -11.20 13.35
N GLN A 198 -0.92 -10.34 13.15
CA GLN A 198 -0.76 -8.89 12.98
C GLN A 198 -0.80 -8.10 14.31
N ASN A 199 -0.87 -8.77 15.47
CA ASN A 199 -1.02 -8.13 16.81
C ASN A 199 -2.20 -7.15 16.92
N ILE A 200 -3.30 -7.39 16.20
CA ILE A 200 -4.51 -6.56 16.28
C ILE A 200 -5.40 -6.97 17.48
N PHE A 201 -5.15 -8.14 18.08
CA PHE A 201 -5.75 -8.65 19.31
C PHE A 201 -4.71 -9.36 20.18
#